data_AF-A0AAW6RRI7-F1
#
_entry.id   AF-A0AAW6RRI7-F1
#
_cell.length_a   1.000
_cell.length_b   1.000
_cell.length_c   1.000
_cell.angle_alpha   90.00
_cell.angle_beta   90.00
_cell.angle_gamma   90.00
#
_symmetry.space_group_name_H-M   'P 1'
#
loop_
_entity.id
_entity.type
_entity.pdbx_description
1 polymer ?
#
loop_
_entity_poly.entity_id
_entity_poly.type
_entity_poly.pdbx_seq_one_letter_code
_entity_poly.pdbx_strand_id
1 'polypeptide(L)'
;MILRRQMPLLAQEHRPIWQADLAAGQSLKEASYHYLVTDHLGTPVLALNEAGETTWKANYEAFGKARINPASTAQINLRLPGQYFDAETGLHQNWNRDYAPGIGRYIQADPLGWRRELITVFMLIIIPCCLLMTVDY
;
A
#
# COMPACT_ATOMS: atom_id res chain seq x y z
N MET A 1 -12.17 21.29 3.67
CA MET A 1 -11.81 20.62 4.93
C MET A 1 -11.66 19.13 4.61
N ILE A 2 -10.43 18.72 4.28
CA ILE A 2 -10.14 17.42 3.66
C ILE A 2 -10.10 16.37 4.77
N LEU A 3 -11.10 15.49 4.80
CA LEU A 3 -11.08 14.29 5.64
C LEU A 3 -10.03 13.34 5.07
N ARG A 4 -8.78 13.45 5.55
CA ARG A 4 -7.77 12.42 5.31
C ARG A 4 -8.34 11.12 5.88
N ARG A 5 -8.72 10.18 5.01
CA ARG A 5 -9.11 8.82 5.42
C ARG A 5 -7.87 8.13 5.98
N GLN A 6 -7.55 8.43 7.24
CA GLN A 6 -6.44 7.82 7.94
C GLN A 6 -6.83 6.36 8.18
N MET A 7 -6.09 5.44 7.56
CA MET A 7 -6.26 4.03 7.84
C MET A 7 -5.97 3.77 9.32
N PRO A 8 -6.83 3.02 10.03
CA PRO A 8 -6.56 2.64 11.40
C PRO A 8 -5.30 1.78 11.48
N LEU A 9 -4.51 1.97 12.54
CA LEU A 9 -3.19 1.35 12.78
C LEU A 9 -3.18 -0.18 12.61
N LEU A 10 -4.33 -0.84 12.83
CA LEU A 10 -4.50 -2.30 12.68
C LEU A 10 -4.42 -2.82 11.23
N ALA A 11 -4.52 -1.95 10.22
CA ALA A 11 -4.39 -2.36 8.82
C ALA A 11 -2.91 -2.53 8.36
N GLN A 12 -1.94 -2.24 9.23
CA GLN A 12 -0.51 -2.24 8.87
C GLN A 12 0.16 -3.61 9.01
N GLU A 13 -0.29 -4.46 9.93
CA GLU A 13 0.29 -5.80 10.15
C GLU A 13 -0.48 -6.93 9.47
N HIS A 14 -1.76 -6.70 9.13
CA HIS A 14 -2.60 -7.74 8.55
C HIS A 14 -2.64 -7.62 7.03
N ARG A 15 -2.26 -8.70 6.34
CA ARG A 15 -2.42 -8.82 4.89
C ARG A 15 -3.89 -8.58 4.55
N PRO A 16 -4.23 -7.56 3.74
CA PRO A 16 -5.61 -7.27 3.43
C PRO A 16 -6.21 -8.43 2.65
N ILE A 17 -7.34 -8.96 3.14
CA ILE A 17 -7.99 -10.16 2.57
C ILE A 17 -9.14 -9.76 1.64
N TRP A 18 -9.84 -8.68 1.95
CA TRP A 18 -10.98 -8.23 1.18
C TRP A 18 -11.17 -6.72 1.29
N GLN A 19 -11.81 -6.14 0.28
CA GLN A 19 -12.29 -4.76 0.27
C GLN A 19 -13.75 -4.77 -0.17
N ALA A 20 -14.59 -3.99 0.52
CA ALA A 20 -15.96 -3.74 0.10
C ALA A 20 -16.08 -2.33 -0.49
N ASP A 21 -16.78 -2.22 -1.61
CA ASP A 21 -17.24 -0.94 -2.13
C ASP A 21 -18.67 -0.67 -1.64
N LEU A 22 -18.86 0.49 -1.02
CA LEU A 22 -20.07 0.87 -0.29
C LEU A 22 -20.46 2.29 -0.70
N ALA A 23 -21.66 2.45 -1.28
CA ALA A 23 -22.23 3.77 -1.48
C ALA A 23 -22.76 4.33 -0.15
N ALA A 24 -22.84 5.66 -0.06
CA ALA A 24 -23.33 6.33 1.15
C ALA A 24 -24.76 5.87 1.49
N GLY A 25 -24.95 5.34 2.70
CA GLY A 25 -26.24 4.86 3.19
C GLY A 25 -26.57 3.39 2.91
N GLN A 26 -25.70 2.65 2.21
CA GLN A 26 -25.87 1.21 2.01
C GLN A 26 -25.43 0.39 3.23
N SER A 27 -26.12 -0.73 3.46
CA SER A 27 -25.71 -1.70 4.47
C SER A 27 -24.61 -2.61 3.94
N LEU A 28 -23.79 -3.20 4.82
CA LEU A 28 -22.72 -4.12 4.41
C LEU A 28 -23.23 -5.28 3.54
N LYS A 29 -24.47 -5.73 3.73
CA LYS A 29 -25.06 -6.83 2.95
C LYS A 29 -25.25 -6.51 1.46
N GLU A 30 -25.33 -5.23 1.11
CA GLU A 30 -25.56 -4.76 -0.25
C GLU A 30 -24.25 -4.30 -0.92
N ALA A 31 -23.12 -4.43 -0.22
CA ALA A 31 -21.82 -4.01 -0.70
C ALA A 31 -21.31 -4.94 -1.82
N SER A 32 -20.55 -4.37 -2.73
CA SER A 32 -19.77 -5.18 -3.67
C SER A 32 -18.47 -5.61 -3.02
N TYR A 33 -18.26 -6.91 -2.87
CA TYR A 33 -17.06 -7.47 -2.25
C TYR A 33 -16.00 -7.84 -3.29
N HIS A 34 -14.75 -7.51 -2.95
CA HIS A 34 -13.57 -7.88 -3.71
C HIS A 34 -12.59 -8.63 -2.80
N TYR A 35 -12.22 -9.84 -3.20
CA TYR A 35 -11.22 -10.65 -2.51
C TYR A 35 -9.83 -10.29 -3.03
N LEU A 36 -8.92 -9.95 -2.12
CA LEU A 36 -7.58 -9.49 -2.44
C LEU A 36 -6.59 -10.66 -2.34
N VAL A 37 -5.85 -10.87 -3.41
CA VAL A 37 -4.70 -11.78 -3.43
C VAL A 37 -3.45 -10.94 -3.27
N THR A 38 -2.67 -11.26 -2.24
CA THR A 38 -1.45 -10.55 -1.88
C THR A 38 -0.20 -11.35 -2.25
N ASP A 39 0.91 -10.65 -2.46
CA ASP A 39 2.23 -11.28 -2.57
C ASP A 39 2.78 -11.72 -1.20
N HIS A 40 4.00 -12.25 -1.18
CA HIS A 40 4.67 -12.67 0.05
C HIS A 40 4.92 -11.52 1.05
N LEU A 41 4.98 -10.27 0.57
CA LEU A 41 5.14 -9.06 1.40
C LEU A 41 3.80 -8.55 1.94
N GLY A 42 2.67 -9.01 1.39
CA GLY A 42 1.33 -8.52 1.74
C GLY A 42 0.81 -7.42 0.81
N THR A 43 1.49 -7.14 -0.30
CA THR A 43 1.06 -6.19 -1.33
C THR A 43 -0.06 -6.81 -2.16
N PRO A 44 -1.23 -6.15 -2.32
CA PRO A 44 -2.31 -6.69 -3.15
C PRO A 44 -1.92 -6.62 -4.63
N VAL A 45 -1.87 -7.77 -5.30
CA VAL A 45 -1.52 -7.88 -6.73
C VAL A 45 -2.74 -8.10 -7.62
N LEU A 46 -3.79 -8.69 -7.06
CA LEU A 46 -4.98 -9.09 -7.79
C LEU A 46 -6.21 -8.97 -6.88
N ALA A 47 -7.34 -8.59 -7.46
CA ALA A 47 -8.63 -8.62 -6.81
C ALA A 47 -9.64 -9.40 -7.64
N LEU A 48 -10.46 -10.19 -6.96
CA LEU A 48 -11.45 -11.08 -7.54
C LEU A 48 -12.85 -10.72 -7.03
N ASN A 49 -13.87 -10.86 -7.87
CA ASN A 49 -15.27 -10.83 -7.41
C ASN A 49 -15.71 -12.21 -6.85
N GLU A 50 -16.95 -12.28 -6.38
CA GLU A 50 -17.57 -13.53 -5.90
C GLU A 50 -17.66 -14.62 -6.99
N ALA A 51 -17.68 -14.23 -8.26
CA ALA A 51 -17.67 -15.15 -9.39
C ALA A 51 -16.25 -15.64 -9.77
N GLY A 52 -15.20 -15.15 -9.09
CA GLY A 52 -13.80 -15.48 -9.38
C GLY A 52 -13.20 -14.74 -10.57
N GLU A 53 -13.89 -13.75 -11.12
CA GLU A 53 -13.40 -12.91 -12.20
C GLU A 53 -12.47 -11.81 -11.65
N THR A 54 -11.45 -11.46 -12.44
CA THR A 54 -10.50 -10.41 -12.07
C THR A 54 -11.14 -9.03 -12.20
N THR A 55 -11.35 -8.35 -11.07
CA THR A 55 -11.89 -6.98 -11.03
C THR A 55 -10.79 -5.93 -11.02
N TRP A 56 -9.61 -6.26 -10.50
CA TRP A 56 -8.46 -5.38 -10.47
C TRP A 56 -7.15 -6.16 -10.48
N LYS A 57 -6.15 -5.62 -11.18
CA LYS A 57 -4.81 -6.21 -11.21
C LYS A 57 -3.77 -5.11 -11.27
N ALA A 58 -2.72 -5.23 -10.46
CA ALA A 58 -1.56 -4.37 -10.52
C ALA A 58 -0.27 -5.18 -10.63
N ASN A 59 0.63 -4.68 -11.48
CA ASN A 59 2.01 -5.16 -11.54
C ASN A 59 2.91 -4.12 -10.85
N TYR A 60 3.74 -4.57 -9.93
CA TYR A 60 4.65 -3.70 -9.19
C TYR A 60 6.06 -3.77 -9.78
N GLU A 61 6.68 -2.61 -9.98
CA GLU A 61 8.13 -2.54 -10.21
C GLU A 61 8.87 -2.73 -8.87
N ALA A 62 10.20 -2.90 -8.93
CA ALA A 62 11.03 -3.13 -7.76
C ALA A 62 10.69 -2.15 -6.63
N PHE A 63 10.69 -0.83 -6.86
CA PHE A 63 10.42 0.16 -5.80
C PHE A 63 8.93 0.44 -5.55
N GLY A 64 8.05 -0.53 -5.80
CA GLY A 64 6.63 -0.41 -5.47
C GLY A 64 5.81 0.47 -6.41
N LYS A 65 6.36 0.91 -7.54
CA LYS A 65 5.59 1.63 -8.56
C LYS A 65 4.53 0.69 -9.16
N ALA A 66 3.26 0.98 -8.89
CA ALA A 66 2.14 0.18 -9.34
C ALA A 66 1.75 0.55 -10.78
N ARG A 67 1.72 -0.45 -11.67
CA ARG A 67 1.11 -0.37 -13.00
C ARG A 67 -0.23 -1.11 -12.96
N ILE A 68 -1.31 -0.35 -12.88
CA ILE A 68 -2.67 -0.90 -12.86
C ILE A 68 -3.06 -1.32 -14.27
N ASN A 69 -3.69 -2.50 -14.40
CA ASN A 69 -4.21 -2.96 -15.68
C ASN A 69 -5.39 -2.07 -16.11
N PRO A 70 -5.40 -1.52 -17.35
CA PRO A 70 -6.50 -0.68 -17.83
C PRO A 70 -7.87 -1.38 -17.85
N ALA A 71 -7.91 -2.71 -17.83
CA ALA A 71 -9.15 -3.49 -17.74
C ALA A 71 -9.74 -3.57 -16.31
N SER A 72 -9.10 -2.93 -15.31
CA SER A 72 -9.57 -2.97 -13.92
C SER A 72 -10.83 -2.13 -13.75
N THR A 73 -11.86 -2.73 -13.17
CA THR A 73 -13.15 -2.09 -12.88
C THR A 73 -13.25 -1.60 -11.43
N ALA A 74 -12.59 -2.29 -10.50
CA ALA A 74 -12.54 -1.89 -9.10
C ALA A 74 -11.36 -0.95 -8.81
N GLN A 75 -11.53 -0.04 -7.84
CA GLN A 75 -10.48 0.85 -7.39
C GLN A 75 -9.87 0.39 -6.07
N ILE A 76 -8.63 -0.11 -6.12
CA ILE A 76 -7.85 -0.48 -4.93
C ILE A 76 -6.61 0.42 -4.86
N ASN A 77 -6.61 1.27 -3.82
CA ASN A 77 -5.54 2.25 -3.58
C ASN A 77 -4.48 1.74 -2.60
N LEU A 78 -4.61 0.50 -2.11
CA LEU A 78 -3.57 -0.14 -1.31
C LEU A 78 -2.31 -0.38 -2.16
N ARG A 79 -1.14 -0.15 -1.56
CA ARG A 79 0.17 -0.36 -2.19
C ARG A 79 1.00 -1.32 -1.34
N LEU A 80 2.29 -1.07 -1.19
CA LEU A 80 3.14 -1.84 -0.27
C LEU A 80 2.57 -1.76 1.16
N PRO A 81 2.97 -2.67 2.06
CA PRO A 81 2.43 -2.70 3.43
C PRO A 81 2.43 -1.33 4.11
N GLY A 82 1.26 -0.91 4.60
CA GLY A 82 1.05 0.39 5.25
C GLY A 82 0.98 1.61 4.31
N GLN A 83 1.12 1.43 2.99
CA GLN A 83 1.05 2.51 2.01
C GLN A 83 -0.32 2.63 1.35
N TYR A 84 -0.78 3.87 1.22
CA TYR A 84 -1.99 4.24 0.49
C TYR A 84 -1.65 5.17 -0.68
N PHE A 85 -2.18 4.88 -1.85
CA PHE A 85 -2.00 5.72 -3.03
C PHE A 85 -2.89 6.95 -2.97
N ASP A 86 -2.26 8.12 -3.02
CA ASP A 86 -2.93 9.39 -3.17
C ASP A 86 -2.98 9.79 -4.65
N ALA A 87 -4.20 9.89 -5.20
CA ALA A 87 -4.42 10.22 -6.59
C ALA A 87 -4.15 11.70 -6.91
N GLU A 88 -4.22 12.60 -5.92
CA GLU A 88 -4.00 14.04 -6.14
C GLU A 88 -2.51 14.33 -6.36
N THR A 89 -1.64 13.70 -5.57
CA THR A 89 -0.18 13.90 -5.62
C THR A 89 0.55 12.84 -6.44
N GLY A 90 -0.07 11.67 -6.67
CA GLY A 90 0.59 10.50 -7.26
C GLY A 90 1.63 9.84 -6.34
N LEU A 91 1.67 10.24 -5.07
CA LEU A 91 2.58 9.71 -4.05
C LEU A 91 1.90 8.61 -3.23
N HIS A 92 2.72 7.84 -2.54
CA HIS A 92 2.26 6.80 -1.62
C HIS A 92 2.37 7.33 -0.19
N GLN A 93 1.22 7.62 0.43
CA GLN A 93 1.18 8.09 1.79
C GLN A 93 1.39 6.92 2.75
N ASN A 94 2.34 7.07 3.67
CA ASN A 94 2.60 6.17 4.77
C ASN A 94 2.55 6.94 6.09
N TRP A 95 1.35 7.00 6.66
CA TRP A 95 1.00 7.65 7.92
C TRP A 95 1.38 9.14 7.98
N ASN A 96 2.63 9.45 8.31
CA ASN A 96 3.17 10.81 8.38
C ASN A 96 4.21 11.12 7.30
N ARG A 97 4.45 10.20 6.36
CA ARG A 97 5.45 10.37 5.30
C ARG A 97 4.93 10.06 3.91
N ASP A 98 5.32 10.87 2.95
CA ASP A 98 5.01 10.64 1.54
C ASP A 98 6.18 9.95 0.82
N TYR A 99 5.90 8.80 0.20
CA TYR A 99 6.85 8.00 -0.57
C TYR A 99 6.68 8.24 -2.07
N ALA A 100 7.79 8.52 -2.74
CA ALA A 100 7.82 8.70 -4.18
C ALA A 100 8.34 7.42 -4.86
N PRO A 101 7.45 6.58 -5.44
CA PRO A 101 7.85 5.31 -6.05
C PRO A 101 8.74 5.48 -7.29
N GLY A 102 8.68 6.64 -7.95
CA GLY A 102 9.53 6.93 -9.12
C GLY A 102 11.03 7.05 -8.78
N ILE A 103 11.36 7.47 -7.56
CA ILE A 103 12.74 7.63 -7.05
C ILE A 103 13.09 6.64 -5.93
N GLY A 104 12.12 5.81 -5.54
CA GLY A 104 12.26 4.77 -4.54
C GLY A 104 12.50 5.25 -3.10
N ARG A 105 12.12 6.49 -2.75
CA ARG A 105 12.43 7.09 -1.44
C ARG A 105 11.31 8.01 -0.91
N TYR A 106 11.36 8.27 0.40
CA TYR A 106 10.53 9.29 1.04
C TYR A 106 10.99 10.70 0.64
N ILE A 107 10.03 11.61 0.44
CA ILE A 107 10.31 13.02 0.09
C ILE A 107 10.52 13.91 1.33
N GLN A 108 10.10 13.44 2.51
CA GLN A 108 10.23 14.16 3.77
C GLN A 108 11.40 13.61 4.59
N ALA A 109 12.08 14.51 5.31
CA ALA A 109 13.07 14.15 6.31
C ALA A 109 12.42 13.38 7.47
N ASP A 110 13.17 12.51 8.14
CA ASP A 110 12.65 11.76 9.27
C ASP A 110 12.29 12.72 10.43
N PRO A 111 11.05 12.68 10.98
CA PRO A 111 10.64 13.51 12.10
C PRO A 111 11.46 13.32 13.39
N LEU A 112 12.18 12.20 13.54
CA LEU A 112 13.00 11.88 14.73
C LEU A 112 14.40 12.52 14.71
N GLY A 113 14.50 13.73 14.16
CA GLY A 113 15.73 14.52 14.07
C GLY A 113 16.59 14.47 15.33
N TRP A 114 17.87 14.12 15.11
CA TRP A 114 19.04 14.42 15.97
C TRP A 114 19.46 13.47 17.08
N ARG A 115 18.99 12.22 17.15
CA ARG A 115 19.70 11.19 17.94
C ARG A 115 19.83 9.87 17.20
N ARG A 116 20.91 9.76 16.41
CA ARG A 116 21.74 8.55 16.28
C ARG A 116 22.82 8.81 15.25
N GLU A 117 24.03 9.04 15.75
CA GLU A 117 25.24 8.81 14.98
C GLU A 117 25.20 7.34 14.50
N LEU A 118 25.47 7.14 13.20
CA LEU A 118 25.77 5.85 12.53
C LEU A 118 24.67 5.06 11.81
N ILE A 119 23.40 5.48 11.74
CA ILE A 119 22.48 4.90 10.73
C ILE A 119 21.70 6.03 10.07
N THR A 120 22.25 6.55 8.98
CA THR A 120 21.54 7.45 8.07
C THR A 120 20.22 6.81 7.68
N VAL A 121 19.15 7.46 8.12
CA VAL A 121 17.75 7.06 7.97
C VAL A 121 17.29 7.25 6.53
N PHE A 122 17.87 6.47 5.61
CA PHE A 122 17.45 6.37 4.21
C PHE A 122 16.74 5.05 3.91
N MET A 123 16.70 4.14 4.88
CA MET A 123 16.31 2.77 4.65
C MET A 123 15.59 2.23 5.87
N LEU A 124 14.38 2.74 6.12
CA LEU A 124 13.39 1.93 6.81
C LEU A 124 12.29 1.56 5.81
N ILE A 125 12.43 0.32 5.33
CA ILE A 125 11.43 -0.52 4.70
C ILE A 125 11.02 -0.02 3.31
N ILE A 126 11.74 -0.50 2.28
CA ILE A 126 11.23 -1.19 1.07
C ILE A 126 12.47 -1.86 0.45
N ILE A 127 12.93 -2.98 1.00
CA ILE A 127 13.69 -3.97 0.21
C ILE A 127 12.65 -4.97 -0.26
N PRO A 128 12.23 -4.93 -1.53
CA PRO A 128 11.06 -5.65 -1.99
C PRO A 128 11.43 -7.04 -2.54
N CYS A 129 12.59 -7.62 -2.18
CA CYS A 129 12.97 -8.88 -2.81
C CYS A 129 13.73 -9.92 -1.98
N CYS A 130 14.78 -9.63 -1.18
CA CYS A 130 15.65 -10.77 -0.78
C CYS A 130 16.58 -10.65 0.44
N LEU A 131 16.50 -9.66 1.33
CA LEU A 131 17.53 -9.56 2.39
C LEU A 131 17.19 -10.26 3.71
N LEU A 132 17.27 -11.59 3.67
CA LEU A 132 17.72 -12.38 4.81
C LEU A 132 19.24 -12.20 4.91
N MET A 133 19.68 -11.05 5.44
CA MET A 133 20.99 -10.97 6.07
C MET A 133 20.74 -10.80 7.55
N THR A 134 20.82 -11.92 8.25
CA THR A 134 21.30 -11.97 9.63
C THR A 134 22.48 -11.00 9.74
N VAL A 135 22.26 -9.92 10.48
CA VAL A 135 23.38 -9.13 11.00
C VAL A 135 23.91 -9.92 12.18
N ASP A 136 24.69 -10.95 11.88
CA ASP A 136 25.73 -11.41 12.80
C ASP A 136 26.98 -10.60 12.46
N TYR A 137 27.26 -9.60 13.30
CA TYR A 137 28.55 -9.36 13.96
C TYR A 137 28.37 -8.27 15.02
#